data_AF-A0A2P5B9S6-F1
#
_entry.id   AF-A0A2P5B9S6-F1
#
_cell.length_a   1.000
_cell.length_b   1.000
_cell.length_c   1.000
_cell.angle_alpha   90.00
_cell.angle_beta   90.00
_cell.angle_gamma   90.00
#
_symmetry.space_group_name_H-M   'P 1'
#
loop_
_entity.id
_entity.type
_entity.pdbx_description
1 polymer ?
#
loop_
_entity_poly.entity_id
_entity_poly.type
_entity_poly.pdbx_seq_one_letter_code
_entity_poly.pdbx_strand_id
1 'polypeptide(L)'
;MVGARGLSITWGDTPEYWQWIPLPESRFPEVAKLNYVRWLHVMAKVEPRILSPQTTYAAYLVFKLEVAEEEDEDWWGNGFNERPVKLCVHFEGREDGDEVSVFLDPSTDVP
;
A
#
# COMPACT_ATOMS: atom_id res chain seq x y z
N MET A 1 6.93 -7.26 -10.98
CA MET A 1 6.32 -6.23 -10.10
C MET A 1 4.86 -6.12 -10.46
N VAL A 2 4.01 -5.94 -9.48
CA VAL A 2 2.56 -5.79 -9.66
C VAL A 2 2.24 -4.30 -9.64
N GLY A 3 1.62 -3.78 -10.69
CA GLY A 3 1.14 -2.39 -10.72
C GLY A 3 -0.16 -2.22 -9.94
N ALA A 4 -0.57 -0.99 -9.68
CA ALA A 4 -1.76 -0.71 -8.87
C ALA A 4 -3.03 -1.38 -9.40
N ARG A 5 -3.20 -1.47 -10.73
CA ARG A 5 -4.31 -2.17 -11.39
C ARG A 5 -4.30 -3.70 -11.22
N GLY A 6 -3.17 -4.28 -10.83
CA GLY A 6 -3.05 -5.69 -10.48
C GLY A 6 -3.31 -5.98 -9.00
N LEU A 7 -3.60 -4.94 -8.21
CA LEU A 7 -3.94 -5.06 -6.79
C LEU A 7 -5.45 -5.15 -6.62
N SER A 8 -5.89 -5.95 -5.65
CA SER A 8 -7.25 -5.91 -5.12
C SER A 8 -7.31 -4.91 -3.99
N ILE A 9 -7.91 -3.75 -4.25
CA ILE A 9 -8.03 -2.64 -3.30
C ILE A 9 -9.49 -2.55 -2.84
N THR A 10 -9.72 -2.59 -1.53
CA THR A 10 -11.08 -2.39 -0.99
C THR A 10 -11.57 -0.99 -1.35
N TRP A 11 -12.73 -0.94 -2.01
CA TRP A 11 -13.31 0.28 -2.59
C TRP A 11 -12.45 0.97 -3.67
N GLY A 12 -11.52 0.24 -4.30
CA GLY A 12 -10.63 0.81 -5.34
C GLY A 12 -11.38 1.40 -6.55
N ASP A 13 -12.60 0.95 -6.81
CA ASP A 13 -13.46 1.46 -7.89
C ASP A 13 -14.41 2.59 -7.44
N THR A 14 -14.27 3.08 -6.21
CA THR A 14 -15.13 4.10 -5.59
C THR A 14 -14.39 5.45 -5.59
N PRO A 15 -14.74 6.39 -6.49
CA PRO A 15 -14.00 7.64 -6.69
C PRO A 15 -13.93 8.54 -5.45
N GLU A 16 -14.88 8.42 -4.53
CA GLU A 16 -14.84 9.15 -3.25
C GLU A 16 -13.60 8.77 -2.42
N TYR A 17 -13.16 7.53 -2.50
CA TYR A 17 -12.06 7.00 -1.69
C TYR A 17 -10.75 6.88 -2.48
N TRP A 18 -10.83 6.51 -3.76
CA TRP A 18 -9.67 6.22 -4.58
C TRP A 18 -9.78 6.88 -5.96
N GLN A 19 -8.68 7.44 -6.43
CA GLN A 19 -8.54 7.94 -7.78
C GLN A 19 -7.45 7.18 -8.52
N TRP A 20 -7.72 6.84 -9.78
CA TRP A 20 -6.73 6.27 -10.67
C TRP A 20 -6.13 7.40 -11.49
N ILE A 21 -4.85 7.70 -11.26
CA ILE A 21 -4.19 8.85 -11.88
C ILE A 21 -2.94 8.40 -12.64
N PRO A 22 -2.59 9.07 -13.75
CA PRO A 22 -1.27 8.93 -14.33
C PRO A 22 -0.23 9.58 -13.42
N LEU A 23 0.92 8.92 -13.24
CA LEU A 23 2.05 9.46 -12.49
C LEU A 23 3.31 9.29 -13.34
N PRO A 24 3.89 10.37 -13.91
CA PRO A 24 5.03 10.28 -14.82
C PRO A 24 6.26 9.57 -14.24
N GLU A 25 6.46 9.64 -12.93
CA GLU A 25 7.57 8.99 -12.22
C GLU A 25 7.33 7.48 -12.00
N SER A 26 6.09 7.01 -12.22
CA SER A 26 5.74 5.60 -12.12
C SER A 26 6.15 4.84 -13.37
N ARG A 27 6.61 3.60 -13.19
CA ARG A 27 6.80 2.66 -14.31
C ARG A 27 5.49 2.03 -14.81
N PHE A 28 4.39 2.32 -14.14
CA PHE A 28 3.04 1.89 -14.52
C PHE A 28 2.25 3.10 -15.05
N PRO A 29 1.35 2.90 -16.03
CA PRO A 29 0.59 3.99 -16.64
C PRO A 29 -0.36 4.69 -15.66
N GLU A 30 -0.84 3.97 -14.65
CA GLU A 30 -1.72 4.48 -13.61
C GLU A 30 -1.28 4.01 -12.22
N VAL A 31 -1.55 4.85 -11.22
CA VAL A 31 -1.40 4.56 -9.80
C VAL A 31 -2.73 4.82 -9.07
N ALA A 32 -2.91 4.19 -7.91
CA ALA A 32 -4.05 4.43 -7.04
C ALA A 32 -3.70 5.53 -6.04
N LYS A 33 -4.28 6.72 -6.20
CA LYS A 33 -4.24 7.81 -5.21
C LYS A 33 -5.34 7.59 -4.18
N LEU A 34 -4.95 7.51 -2.91
CA LEU A 34 -5.88 7.44 -1.80
C LEU A 34 -6.33 8.85 -1.43
N ASN A 35 -7.64 9.10 -1.43
CA ASN A 35 -8.20 10.37 -0.95
C ASN A 35 -8.40 10.33 0.57
N TYR A 36 -9.24 9.41 1.03
CA TYR A 36 -9.54 9.19 2.44
C TYR A 36 -10.21 7.82 2.61
N VAL A 37 -9.83 7.03 3.62
CA VAL A 37 -10.54 5.80 4.00
C VAL A 37 -10.53 5.61 5.51
N ARG A 38 -11.55 4.90 6.02
CA ARG A 38 -11.57 4.42 7.42
C ARG A 38 -10.93 3.04 7.59
N TRP A 39 -10.79 2.29 6.50
CA TRP A 39 -10.22 0.95 6.46
C TRP A 39 -9.35 0.82 5.21
N LEU A 40 -8.06 0.53 5.38
CA LEU A 40 -7.15 0.25 4.27
C LEU A 40 -6.93 -1.27 4.15
N HIS A 41 -7.31 -1.85 3.02
CA HIS A 41 -7.03 -3.25 2.73
C HIS A 41 -6.71 -3.43 1.24
N VAL A 42 -5.46 -3.85 1.01
CA VAL A 42 -4.85 -4.01 -0.31
C VAL A 42 -4.21 -5.38 -0.38
N MET A 43 -4.53 -6.14 -1.42
CA MET A 43 -3.99 -7.48 -1.64
C MET A 43 -3.38 -7.60 -3.03
N ALA A 44 -2.32 -8.40 -3.15
CA ALA A 44 -1.73 -8.79 -4.42
C ALA A 44 -1.67 -10.32 -4.50
N LYS A 45 -2.13 -10.90 -5.62
CA LYS A 45 -1.92 -12.32 -5.90
C LYS A 45 -0.75 -12.47 -6.86
N VAL A 46 0.27 -13.23 -6.45
CA VAL A 46 1.46 -13.49 -7.25
C VAL A 46 1.56 -15.00 -7.48
N GLU A 47 1.63 -15.42 -8.74
CA GLU A 47 1.77 -16.83 -9.07
C GLU A 47 3.21 -17.32 -8.78
N PRO A 48 3.41 -18.36 -7.97
CA PRO A 48 4.75 -18.87 -7.67
C PRO A 48 5.53 -19.33 -8.91
N ARG A 49 4.83 -19.66 -10.00
CA ARG A 49 5.42 -20.14 -11.26
C ARG A 49 6.26 -19.08 -11.97
N ILE A 50 6.04 -17.80 -11.67
CA ILE A 50 6.84 -16.69 -12.24
C ILE A 50 8.11 -16.44 -11.41
N LEU A 51 8.23 -17.08 -10.25
CA LEU A 51 9.38 -16.98 -9.36
C LEU A 51 10.36 -18.12 -9.65
N SER A 52 11.64 -17.81 -9.62
CA SER A 52 12.70 -18.80 -9.77
C SER A 52 12.71 -19.74 -8.54
N PRO A 53 12.82 -21.06 -8.76
CA PRO A 53 12.99 -22.01 -7.66
C PRO A 53 14.21 -21.67 -6.79
N GLN A 54 14.18 -22.07 -5.52
CA GLN A 54 15.30 -21.95 -4.57
C GLN A 54 15.85 -20.52 -4.41
N THR A 55 15.03 -19.51 -4.70
CA THR A 55 15.41 -18.11 -4.57
C THR A 55 14.58 -17.46 -3.46
N THR A 56 15.26 -16.72 -2.58
CA THR A 56 14.58 -15.93 -1.53
C THR A 56 14.04 -14.64 -2.14
N TYR A 57 12.74 -14.39 -1.94
CA TYR A 57 12.07 -13.17 -2.38
C TYR A 57 11.62 -12.35 -1.19
N ALA A 58 11.60 -11.03 -1.37
CA ALA A 58 10.98 -10.09 -0.45
C ALA A 58 9.85 -9.33 -1.17
N ALA A 59 8.76 -9.08 -0.46
CA ALA A 59 7.64 -8.29 -0.94
C ALA A 59 7.73 -6.88 -0.37
N TYR A 60 7.56 -5.87 -1.22
CA TYR A 60 7.57 -4.47 -0.83
C TYR A 60 6.29 -3.79 -1.31
N LEU A 61 5.65 -3.04 -0.41
CA LEU A 61 4.65 -2.04 -0.78
C LEU A 61 5.39 -0.72 -1.03
N VAL A 62 5.35 -0.23 -2.26
CA VAL A 62 5.97 1.04 -2.65
C VAL A 62 4.88 2.07 -2.86
N PHE A 63 4.96 3.18 -2.13
CA PHE A 63 3.99 4.27 -2.17
C PHE A 63 4.70 5.62 -1.98
N LYS A 64 3.95 6.70 -2.23
CA LYS A 64 4.38 8.07 -1.99
C LYS A 64 3.35 8.71 -1.06
N LEU A 65 3.83 9.39 -0.02
CA LEU A 65 3.00 10.24 0.83
C LEU A 65 2.92 11.63 0.19
N GLU A 66 1.73 12.19 0.15
CA GLU A 66 1.49 13.59 -0.21
C GLU A 66 1.61 14.37 1.11
N VAL A 67 2.71 15.11 1.27
CA VAL A 67 2.90 15.97 2.44
C VAL A 67 1.97 17.17 2.26
N ALA A 68 1.05 17.38 3.20
CA ALA A 68 0.25 18.60 3.23
C ALA A 68 1.20 19.78 3.47
N GLU A 69 1.14 20.80 2.61
CA GLU A 69 1.79 22.08 2.90
C GLU A 69 1.16 22.66 4.17
N GLU A 70 1.97 23.23 5.06
CA GLU A 70 1.67 23.55 6.47
C GLU A 70 0.46 24.50 6.72
N GLU A 71 -0.24 24.94 5.67
CA GLU A 71 -1.28 25.97 5.74
C GLU A 71 -2.72 25.43 5.86
N ASP A 72 -2.94 24.12 5.74
CA ASP A 72 -4.26 23.50 5.90
C ASP A 72 -4.41 22.81 7.27
N GLU A 73 -4.60 23.62 8.33
CA GLU A 73 -4.78 23.18 9.74
C GLU A 73 -6.02 22.27 9.97
N ASP A 74 -6.90 22.12 8.99
CA ASP A 74 -8.15 21.34 9.07
C ASP A 74 -8.11 20.00 8.31
N TRP A 75 -6.96 19.62 7.73
CA TRP A 75 -6.87 18.34 7.03
C TRP A 75 -6.86 17.20 8.05
N TRP A 76 -7.76 16.22 7.89
CA TRP A 76 -7.80 14.94 8.64
C TRP A 76 -6.57 14.04 8.30
N GLY A 77 -5.43 14.67 8.04
CA GLY A 77 -4.20 14.06 7.59
C GLY A 77 -3.53 13.29 8.69
N ASN A 78 -3.05 12.12 8.30
CA ASN A 78 -2.13 11.29 9.07
C ASN A 78 -2.82 10.43 10.12
N GLY A 79 -3.61 9.45 9.67
CA GLY A 79 -3.90 8.25 10.47
C GLY A 79 -2.79 7.20 10.40
N PHE A 80 -1.85 7.34 9.46
CA PHE A 80 -0.84 6.33 9.14
C PHE A 80 0.42 6.34 10.02
N ASN A 81 0.60 7.42 10.79
CA ASN A 81 1.57 7.55 11.88
C ASN A 81 0.97 7.13 13.25
N GLU A 82 -0.37 7.15 13.38
CA GLU A 82 -1.07 6.77 14.62
C GLU A 82 -1.54 5.32 14.66
N ARG A 83 -1.92 4.76 13.50
CA ARG A 83 -2.44 3.41 13.39
C ARG A 83 -1.53 2.56 12.52
N PRO A 84 -0.91 1.50 13.07
CA PRO A 84 -0.08 0.63 12.27
C PRO A 84 -0.95 -0.17 11.29
N VAL A 85 -0.40 -0.45 10.13
CA VAL A 85 -0.96 -1.39 9.16
C VAL A 85 -0.33 -2.75 9.35
N LYS A 86 -1.12 -3.79 9.09
CA LYS A 86 -0.68 -5.18 9.12
C LYS A 86 -0.22 -5.58 7.73
N LEU A 87 1.03 -6.05 7.63
CA LEU A 87 1.62 -6.63 6.44
C LEU A 87 1.73 -8.14 6.64
N CYS A 88 1.33 -8.90 5.63
CA CYS A 88 1.30 -10.34 5.68
C CYS A 88 1.58 -10.92 4.29
N VAL A 89 2.26 -12.06 4.25
CA VAL A 89 2.46 -12.87 3.04
C VAL A 89 1.91 -14.25 3.32
N HIS A 90 0.90 -14.63 2.53
CA HIS A 90 0.22 -15.91 2.68
C HIS A 90 0.52 -16.82 1.48
N PHE A 91 0.73 -18.10 1.76
CA PHE A 91 0.80 -19.14 0.74
C PHE A 91 -0.52 -19.89 0.71
N GLU A 92 -1.13 -19.99 -0.46
CA GLU A 92 -2.40 -20.71 -0.64
C GLU A 92 -2.22 -22.17 -0.16
N GLY A 93 -3.04 -22.60 0.81
CA GLY A 93 -2.94 -23.92 1.45
C GLY A 93 -2.08 -23.99 2.72
N ARG A 94 -1.53 -22.87 3.21
CA ARG A 94 -0.85 -22.78 4.51
C ARG A 94 -1.62 -21.82 5.43
N GLU A 95 -1.88 -22.25 6.66
CA GLU A 95 -2.63 -21.45 7.66
C GLU A 95 -1.74 -20.45 8.40
N ASP A 96 -0.43 -20.59 8.29
CA ASP A 96 0.56 -19.87 9.09
C ASP A 96 1.32 -18.88 8.21
N GLY A 97 0.96 -17.59 8.34
CA GLY A 97 1.62 -16.47 7.69
C GLY A 97 2.05 -15.46 8.75
N ASP A 98 3.31 -15.07 8.73
CA ASP A 98 3.82 -14.06 9.66
C ASP A 98 3.14 -12.71 9.37
N GLU A 99 2.58 -12.11 10.43
CA GLU A 99 2.01 -10.77 10.39
C GLU A 99 2.99 -9.77 11.01
N VAL A 100 3.34 -8.73 10.27
CA VAL A 100 4.20 -7.64 10.74
C VAL A 100 3.37 -6.37 10.79
N SER A 101 3.33 -5.71 11.94
CA SER A 101 2.68 -4.41 12.10
C SER A 101 3.69 -3.28 11.90
N VAL A 102 3.42 -2.35 10.99
CA VAL A 102 4.29 -1.19 10.69
C VAL A 102 3.47 0.10 10.52
N PHE A 103 4.06 1.26 10.80
CA PHE A 103 3.46 2.54 10.43
C PHE A 103 3.84 2.88 8.98
N LEU A 104 2.88 3.37 8.19
CA LEU A 104 3.16 3.79 6.81
C LEU A 104 3.77 5.20 6.77
N ASP A 105 3.53 6.00 7.79
CA ASP A 105 4.19 7.29 7.99
C ASP A 105 4.91 7.25 9.35
N PRO A 106 6.13 6.69 9.43
CA PRO A 106 6.90 6.71 10.66
C PRO A 106 7.32 8.16 10.92
N SER A 107 6.80 8.76 12.01
CA SER A 107 7.20 10.10 12.48
C SER A 107 8.72 10.28 12.39
N THR A 108 9.16 11.42 11.86
CA THR A 108 10.58 11.79 11.71
C THR A 108 11.35 11.96 13.02
N ASP A 109 10.73 11.75 14.17
CA ASP A 109 11.42 11.66 15.47
C ASP A 109 12.07 10.27 15.66
N VAL A 110 13.07 9.99 14.82
CA VAL A 110 14.08 8.97 15.12
C VAL A 110 15.44 9.69 15.10
N PRO A 111 16.20 9.69 16.20
CA PRO A 111 17.48 10.39 16.29
C PRO A 111 18.56 9.82 15.36
#